data_AF-A0A357ZXD8-F1
#
_entry.id   AF-A0A357ZXD8-F1
#
_cell.length_a   1.000
_cell.length_b   1.000
_cell.length_c   1.000
_cell.angle_alpha   90.00
_cell.angle_beta   90.00
_cell.angle_gamma   90.00
#
_symmetry.space_group_name_H-M   'P 1'
#
loop_
_entity.id
_entity.type
_entity.pdbx_description
1 polymer ?
#
loop_
_entity_poly.entity_id
_entity_poly.type
_entity_poly.pdbx_seq_one_letter_code
_entity_poly.pdbx_strand_id
1 'polypeptide(L)'
;GGSFVMLAKGNRSKAVTDACNRHGGFYLGSIGGPAARLAQDCIKSVEVLEYPELGMEAVWKIEVEDFPAFVVVDDKGNDFFEEVIKSRPVTLR
;
A
#
# COMPACT_ATOMS: atom_id res chain seq x y z
N GLY A 1 2.62 15.32 -10.26
CA GLY A 1 2.32 14.05 -10.93
C GLY A 1 3.25 12.97 -10.43
N GLY A 2 3.07 12.55 -9.18
CA GLY A 2 3.85 11.50 -8.52
C GLY A 2 2.96 10.81 -7.50
N SER A 3 3.44 9.70 -6.92
CA SER A 3 2.65 8.86 -6.00
C SER A 3 1.33 8.34 -6.60
N PHE A 4 1.26 8.14 -7.93
CA PHE A 4 0.08 7.58 -8.58
C PHE A 4 -0.16 6.12 -8.19
N VAL A 5 0.91 5.35 -7.93
CA VAL A 5 0.81 3.97 -7.46
C VAL A 5 1.48 3.89 -6.10
N MET A 6 0.73 3.39 -5.12
CA MET A 6 1.19 3.23 -3.73
C MET A 6 1.07 1.77 -3.33
N LEU A 7 2.01 1.26 -2.54
CA LEU A 7 2.01 -0.11 -2.03
C LEU A 7 2.20 -0.06 -0.51
N ALA A 8 1.25 -0.60 0.26
CA ALA A 8 1.38 -0.75 1.72
C ALA A 8 0.44 -1.85 2.24
N LYS A 9 0.00 -1.75 3.50
CA LYS A 9 -0.98 -2.67 4.11
C LYS A 9 -2.12 -1.90 4.79
N GLY A 10 -3.27 -2.55 4.91
CA GLY A 10 -4.45 -2.05 5.63
C GLY A 10 -5.39 -1.23 4.74
N ASN A 11 -6.57 -0.90 5.27
CA ASN A 11 -7.52 -0.01 4.62
C ASN A 11 -7.03 1.45 4.67
N ARG A 12 -7.59 2.30 3.80
CA ARG A 12 -7.24 3.72 3.69
C ARG A 12 -8.44 4.61 3.99
N SER A 13 -8.19 5.91 4.16
CA SER A 13 -9.26 6.89 4.27
C SER A 13 -9.84 7.20 2.90
N LYS A 14 -11.09 7.68 2.87
CA LYS A 14 -11.79 8.10 1.64
C LYS A 14 -11.01 9.14 0.83
N ALA A 15 -10.21 9.99 1.49
CA ALA A 15 -9.37 10.97 0.80
C ALA A 15 -8.40 10.33 -0.22
N VAL A 16 -7.92 9.11 0.05
CA VAL A 16 -7.03 8.37 -0.85
C VAL A 16 -7.82 7.83 -2.05
N THR A 17 -9.00 7.26 -1.82
CA THR A 17 -9.92 6.80 -2.87
C THR A 17 -10.31 7.93 -3.81
N ASP A 18 -10.69 9.08 -3.25
CA ASP A 18 -11.06 10.24 -4.04
C ASP A 18 -9.86 10.80 -4.83
N ALA A 19 -8.65 10.75 -4.26
CA ALA A 19 -7.43 11.15 -4.97
C ALA A 19 -7.09 10.21 -6.14
N CYS A 20 -7.22 8.89 -5.94
CA CYS A 20 -7.00 7.90 -6.99
C CYS A 20 -7.97 8.11 -8.16
N ASN A 21 -9.26 8.30 -7.87
CA ASN A 21 -10.28 8.60 -8.87
C ASN A 21 -9.99 9.89 -9.66
N ARG A 22 -9.60 10.97 -8.96
CA ARG A 22 -9.32 12.26 -9.61
C ARG A 22 -8.06 12.27 -10.48
N HIS A 23 -7.08 11.43 -10.15
CA HIS A 23 -5.73 11.54 -10.69
C HIS A 23 -5.25 10.30 -11.45
N GLY A 24 -6.08 9.27 -11.58
CA GLY A 24 -5.69 8.02 -12.25
C GLY A 24 -4.74 7.17 -11.40
N GLY A 25 -4.94 7.15 -10.08
CA GLY A 25 -4.05 6.47 -9.13
C GLY A 25 -4.56 5.09 -8.69
N PHE A 26 -3.68 4.33 -8.04
CA PHE A 26 -3.94 2.99 -7.50
C PHE A 26 -3.30 2.83 -6.13
N TYR A 27 -4.00 2.13 -5.23
CA TYR A 27 -3.43 1.64 -3.99
C TYR A 27 -3.40 0.12 -4.01
N LEU A 28 -2.19 -0.42 -3.90
CA LEU A 28 -1.91 -1.84 -3.81
C LEU A 28 -1.75 -2.24 -2.35
N GLY A 29 -2.51 -3.26 -1.93
CA GLY A 29 -2.42 -3.85 -0.60
C GLY A 29 -1.56 -5.11 -0.62
N SER A 30 -0.41 -5.08 0.04
CA SER A 30 0.36 -6.27 0.37
C SER A 30 -0.15 -6.94 1.64
N ILE A 31 0.23 -8.20 1.82
CA ILE A 31 -0.06 -8.97 3.03
C ILE A 31 0.83 -8.45 4.17
N GLY A 32 0.21 -7.96 5.25
CA GLY A 32 0.94 -7.53 6.45
C GLY A 32 1.34 -8.73 7.32
N GLY A 33 2.60 -8.75 7.78
CA GLY A 33 3.12 -9.79 8.70
C GLY A 33 4.27 -10.65 8.16
N PRO A 34 4.23 -11.20 6.94
CA PRO A 34 5.22 -12.19 6.46
C PRO A 34 6.54 -11.55 5.97
N ALA A 35 7.09 -10.59 6.72
CA ALA A 35 8.26 -9.81 6.31
C ALA A 35 9.50 -10.66 6.00
N ALA A 36 9.76 -11.71 6.80
CA ALA A 36 10.89 -12.60 6.58
C ALA A 36 10.82 -13.35 5.24
N ARG A 37 9.62 -13.80 4.84
CA ARG A 37 9.42 -14.47 3.55
C ARG A 37 9.50 -13.48 2.39
N LEU A 38 8.92 -12.28 2.53
CA LEU A 38 9.06 -11.24 1.51
C LEU A 38 10.52 -10.86 1.29
N ALA A 39 11.31 -10.71 2.37
CA ALA A 39 12.73 -10.40 2.28
C ALA A 39 13.54 -11.51 1.63
N GLN A 40 13.23 -12.78 1.94
CA GLN A 40 13.95 -13.92 1.38
C GLN A 40 13.59 -14.19 -0.09
N ASP A 41 12.30 -14.13 -0.43
CA ASP A 41 11.80 -14.62 -1.71
C ASP A 41 11.68 -13.49 -2.76
N CYS A 42 11.26 -12.29 -2.34
CA CYS A 42 10.82 -11.24 -3.25
C CYS A 42 11.81 -10.08 -3.40
N ILE A 43 12.53 -9.68 -2.33
CA ILE A 43 13.43 -8.51 -2.36
C ILE A 43 14.81 -8.93 -2.92
N LYS A 44 15.24 -8.29 -4.01
CA LYS A 44 16.48 -8.64 -4.73
C LYS A 44 17.63 -7.69 -4.44
N SER A 45 17.34 -6.42 -4.20
CA SER A 45 18.32 -5.41 -3.84
C SER A 45 17.72 -4.33 -2.95
N VAL A 46 18.56 -3.69 -2.14
CA VAL A 46 18.20 -2.62 -1.21
C VAL A 46 19.31 -1.58 -1.18
N GLU A 47 18.99 -0.33 -1.52
CA GLU A 47 19.92 0.79 -1.56
C GLU A 47 19.29 2.03 -0.91
N VAL A 48 20.05 2.76 -0.08
CA VAL A 48 19.60 4.07 0.43
C VAL A 48 19.73 5.09 -0.69
N LEU A 49 18.63 5.75 -1.04
CA LEU A 49 18.58 6.77 -2.08
C LEU A 49 18.74 8.18 -1.49
N GLU A 50 17.99 8.51 -0.43
CA GLU A 50 18.02 9.83 0.23
C GLU A 50 17.78 9.70 1.74
N TYR A 51 18.23 10.72 2.49
CA TYR A 51 18.05 10.86 3.95
C TYR A 51 18.59 9.70 4.80
N PRO A 52 19.86 9.26 4.63
CA PRO A 52 20.44 8.15 5.39
C PRO A 52 20.42 8.36 6.92
N GLU A 53 20.41 9.61 7.38
CA GLU A 53 20.32 9.97 8.79
C GLU A 53 19.02 9.52 9.47
N LEU A 54 17.96 9.24 8.71
CA LEU A 54 16.67 8.77 9.22
C LEU A 54 16.65 7.26 9.50
N GLY A 55 17.77 6.55 9.26
CA GLY A 55 17.89 5.12 9.52
C GLY A 55 16.87 4.31 8.70
N MET A 56 16.02 3.53 9.37
CA MET A 56 15.03 2.70 8.68
C MET A 56 13.94 3.50 7.92
N GLU A 57 13.78 4.79 8.25
CA GLU A 57 12.82 5.70 7.60
C GLU A 57 13.41 6.47 6.40
N ALA A 58 14.66 6.19 6.01
CA ALA A 58 15.27 6.76 4.81
C ALA A 58 14.47 6.40 3.53
N VAL A 59 14.72 7.12 2.44
CA VAL A 59 14.15 6.74 1.13
C VAL A 59 15.00 5.61 0.57
N TRP A 60 14.37 4.46 0.34
CA TRP A 60 15.04 3.28 -0.19
C TRP A 60 14.64 3.03 -1.64
N LYS A 61 15.63 2.68 -2.46
CA LYS A 61 15.40 2.04 -3.75
C LYS A 61 15.54 0.54 -3.56
N ILE A 62 14.48 -0.20 -3.87
CA ILE A 62 14.46 -1.66 -3.80
C ILE A 62 14.04 -2.24 -5.15
N GLU A 63 14.61 -3.38 -5.50
CA GLU A 63 14.15 -4.19 -6.63
C GLU A 63 13.44 -5.41 -6.10
N VAL A 64 12.29 -5.73 -6.69
CA VAL A 64 11.44 -6.85 -6.25
C VAL A 64 11.05 -7.73 -7.43
N GLU A 65 10.86 -9.01 -7.16
CA GLU A 65 10.33 -10.00 -8.10
C GLU A 65 9.19 -10.75 -7.39
N ASP A 66 8.11 -11.07 -8.11
CA ASP A 66 6.97 -11.83 -7.60
C ASP A 66 6.40 -11.31 -6.27
N PHE A 67 6.41 -9.97 -6.07
CA PHE A 67 5.91 -9.35 -4.84
C PHE A 67 4.37 -9.33 -4.83
N PRO A 68 3.71 -10.03 -3.89
CA PRO A 68 2.27 -10.18 -3.92
C PRO A 68 1.55 -8.92 -3.42
N ALA A 69 0.51 -8.51 -4.17
CA ALA A 69 -0.40 -7.44 -3.78
C ALA A 69 -1.79 -7.60 -4.41
N PHE A 70 -2.78 -6.93 -3.82
CA PHE A 70 -4.13 -6.77 -4.36
C PHE A 70 -4.35 -5.32 -4.78
N VAL A 71 -5.16 -5.08 -5.82
CA VAL A 71 -5.70 -3.74 -6.07
C VAL A 71 -6.76 -3.48 -5.00
N VAL A 72 -6.45 -2.59 -4.06
CA VAL A 72 -7.36 -2.21 -2.96
C VAL A 72 -8.16 -0.98 -3.32
N VAL A 73 -7.53 0.01 -3.95
CA VAL A 73 -8.21 1.18 -4.53
C VAL A 73 -7.83 1.29 -5.99
N ASP A 74 -8.82 1.52 -6.84
CA ASP A 74 -8.61 1.76 -8.26
C ASP A 74 -8.76 3.25 -8.65
N ASP A 75 -8.51 3.52 -9.93
CA ASP A 75 -8.60 4.83 -10.57
C ASP A 75 -10.04 5.28 -10.86
N LYS A 76 -11.06 4.55 -10.37
CA LYS A 76 -12.49 4.82 -10.63
C LYS A 76 -13.26 5.14 -9.35
N GLY A 77 -12.55 5.19 -8.22
CA GLY A 77 -13.12 5.48 -6.91
C GLY A 77 -13.67 4.26 -6.18
N ASN A 78 -13.31 3.05 -6.58
CA ASN A 78 -13.67 1.83 -5.86
C ASN A 78 -12.67 1.55 -4.74
N ASP A 79 -13.15 1.03 -3.60
CA ASP A 79 -12.34 0.57 -2.47
C ASP A 79 -12.81 -0.81 -2.00
N PHE A 80 -11.89 -1.78 -2.01
CA PHE A 80 -12.11 -3.17 -1.61
C PHE A 80 -12.75 -3.31 -0.21
N PHE A 81 -12.44 -2.41 0.73
CA PHE A 81 -12.92 -2.52 2.11
C PHE A 81 -14.23 -1.78 2.37
N GLU A 82 -14.75 -1.01 1.41
CA GLU A 82 -15.88 -0.11 1.64
C GLU A 82 -17.14 -0.84 2.13
N GLU A 83 -17.49 -1.96 1.52
CA GLU A 83 -18.67 -2.75 1.88
C GLU A 83 -18.53 -3.42 3.27
N VAL A 84 -17.34 -3.90 3.59
CA VAL A 84 -17.07 -4.57 4.88
C VAL A 84 -17.10 -3.57 6.03
N ILE A 85 -16.64 -2.33 5.80
CA ILE A 85 -16.65 -1.28 6.81
C ILE A 85 -18.09 -0.78 7.05
N LYS A 86 -18.88 -0.59 5.99
CA LYS A 86 -20.28 -0.16 6.09
C LYS A 86 -21.20 -1.20 6.73
N SER A 87 -20.91 -2.48 6.52
CA SER A 87 -21.78 -3.59 6.96
C SER A 87 -21.56 -4.06 8.40
N ARG A 88 -20.63 -3.46 9.16
CA ARG A 88 -20.47 -3.78 10.60
C ARG A 88 -21.54 -3.07 11.44
N PRO A 89 -22.51 -3.78 12.04
CA PRO A 89 -23.31 -3.18 13.09
C PRO A 89 -22.37 -2.87 14.25
N VAL A 90 -22.22 -1.57 14.56
CA VAL A 90 -21.52 -1.11 15.75
C VAL A 90 -22.39 -1.51 16.95
N THR A 91 -22.25 -2.74 17.43
CA THR A 91 -22.72 -3.10 18.76
C THR A 91 -21.65 -2.65 19.75
N LEU A 92 -21.71 -1.37 20.12
CA LEU A 92 -21.04 -0.89 21.32
C LEU A 92 -21.65 -1.66 22.50
N ARG A 93 -20.84 -2.51 23.14
CA ARG A 93 -21.08 -2.93 24.53
C ARG A 93 -20.22 -2.07 25.43
#